data_AF-R2XE37-F1
#
_entry.id   AF-R2XE37-F1
#
_cell.length_a   1.000
_cell.length_b   1.000
_cell.length_c   1.000
_cell.angle_alpha   90.00
_cell.angle_beta   90.00
_cell.angle_gamma   90.00
#
_symmetry.space_group_name_H-M   'P 1'
#
loop_
_entity.id
_entity.type
_entity.pdbx_description
1 polymer ?
#
loop_
_entity_poly.entity_id
_entity_poly.type
_entity_poly.pdbx_seq_one_letter_code
_entity_poly.pdbx_strand_id
1 'polypeptide(L)'
;MEYNYSREFKQPNKIYSFPNGTPIPFVTNGLRLEHIIVFGVFIVLIGVIGVISLVTDINFIQSMFKNGWMLILAATGVAVWTLFSLKWDNKSFINYVLDRGKYYKSKNKRYEHELLVPFYKECVSYEKKSFQKKR
;
A
#
# COMPACT_ATOMS: atom_id res chain seq x y z
N MET A 1 -21.68 -11.77 18.09
CA MET A 1 -20.65 -10.72 18.12
C MET A 1 -21.32 -9.44 17.65
N GLU A 2 -21.40 -8.42 18.50
CA GLU A 2 -21.96 -7.12 18.09
C GLU A 2 -21.04 -6.46 17.07
N TYR A 3 -21.64 -6.00 15.97
CA TYR A 3 -20.94 -5.26 14.92
C TYR A 3 -20.56 -3.88 15.47
N ASN A 4 -19.26 -3.58 15.52
CA ASN A 4 -18.78 -2.27 15.96
C ASN A 4 -18.77 -1.30 14.78
N TYR A 5 -19.94 -0.70 14.52
CA TYR A 5 -20.15 0.26 13.44
C TYR A 5 -19.25 1.50 13.55
N SER A 6 -18.88 1.93 14.76
CA SER A 6 -17.98 3.07 14.97
C SER A 6 -16.59 2.84 14.36
N ARG A 7 -16.14 1.59 14.26
CA ARG A 7 -14.86 1.25 13.62
C ARG A 7 -14.98 1.25 12.09
N GLU A 8 -16.11 0.81 11.57
CA GLU A 8 -16.32 0.65 10.12
C GLU A 8 -16.63 1.97 9.42
N PHE A 9 -17.31 2.90 10.11
CA PHE A 9 -17.64 4.22 9.58
C PHE A 9 -16.61 5.30 9.92
N LYS A 10 -15.47 4.96 10.52
CA LYS A 10 -14.40 5.92 10.82
C LYS A 10 -13.71 6.35 9.53
N GLN A 11 -14.25 7.38 8.88
CA GLN A 11 -13.65 7.97 7.70
C GLN A 11 -12.47 8.86 8.11
N PRO A 12 -11.26 8.62 7.58
CA PRO A 12 -10.11 9.46 7.90
C PRO A 12 -10.29 10.85 7.28
N ASN A 13 -9.93 11.89 8.03
CA ASN A 13 -9.93 13.27 7.53
C ASN A 13 -8.95 13.37 6.35
N LYS A 14 -9.43 13.86 5.20
CA LYS A 14 -8.68 13.93 3.94
C LYS A 14 -8.76 15.33 3.35
N ILE A 15 -7.65 15.77 2.78
CA ILE A 15 -7.54 17.02 2.02
C ILE A 15 -7.48 16.67 0.53
N TYR A 16 -8.38 17.26 -0.26
CA TYR A 16 -8.50 16.98 -1.69
C TYR A 16 -7.97 18.11 -2.58
N SER A 17 -7.95 19.33 -2.05
CA SER A 17 -7.53 20.55 -2.75
C SER A 17 -6.67 21.42 -1.85
N PHE A 18 -5.81 22.23 -2.47
CA PHE A 18 -5.15 23.34 -1.81
C PHE A 18 -6.17 24.40 -1.38
N PRO A 19 -5.83 25.29 -0.42
CA PRO A 19 -6.71 26.40 0.00
C PRO A 19 -7.21 27.27 -1.16
N ASN A 20 -6.47 27.27 -2.27
CA ASN A 20 -6.67 27.99 -3.51
C ASN A 20 -7.73 27.32 -4.42
N GLY A 21 -8.33 26.21 -3.99
CA GLY A 21 -9.29 25.42 -4.77
C GLY A 21 -8.65 24.49 -5.81
N THR A 22 -7.33 24.55 -6.02
CA THR A 22 -6.63 23.67 -6.97
C THR A 22 -6.55 22.23 -6.44
N PRO A 23 -6.95 21.22 -7.23
CA PRO A 23 -6.85 19.83 -6.81
C PRO A 23 -5.37 19.40 -6.69
N ILE A 24 -5.05 18.58 -5.70
CA ILE A 24 -3.69 18.08 -5.52
C ILE A 24 -3.36 17.11 -6.66
N PRO A 25 -2.39 17.39 -7.53
CA PRO A 25 -2.05 16.50 -8.64
C PRO A 25 -1.55 15.16 -8.10
N PHE A 26 -1.90 14.07 -8.79
CA PHE A 26 -1.55 12.68 -8.43
C PHE A 26 -2.20 12.11 -7.16
N VAL A 27 -3.04 12.85 -6.42
CA VAL A 27 -3.71 12.38 -5.19
C VAL A 27 -5.24 12.45 -5.33
N THR A 28 -5.78 11.70 -6.29
CA THR A 28 -7.24 11.63 -6.58
C THR A 28 -8.07 11.11 -5.40
N ASN A 29 -7.48 10.32 -4.50
CA ASN A 29 -8.15 9.74 -3.33
C ASN A 29 -8.09 10.62 -2.07
N GLY A 30 -7.54 11.84 -2.17
CA GLY A 30 -7.31 12.78 -1.07
C GLY A 30 -6.15 12.37 -0.16
N LEU A 31 -5.41 13.36 0.33
CA LEU A 31 -4.29 13.14 1.22
C LEU A 31 -4.78 13.09 2.67
N ARG A 32 -4.53 11.98 3.37
CA ARG A 32 -4.98 11.78 4.76
C ARG A 32 -4.23 12.73 5.71
N LEU A 33 -4.96 13.43 6.56
CA LEU A 33 -4.42 14.41 7.50
C LEU A 33 -3.38 13.80 8.46
N GLU A 34 -3.61 12.55 8.89
CA GLU A 34 -2.67 11.79 9.71
C GLU A 34 -1.28 11.71 9.07
N HIS A 35 -1.19 11.58 7.74
CA HIS A 35 0.10 11.47 7.05
C HIS A 35 0.82 12.83 7.02
N ILE A 36 0.06 13.92 6.89
CA ILE A 36 0.62 15.29 6.95
C ILE A 36 1.21 15.55 8.33
N ILE A 37 0.46 15.19 9.38
CA ILE A 37 0.90 15.39 10.77
C ILE A 37 2.14 14.55 11.05
N VAL A 38 2.14 13.27 10.69
CA VAL A 38 3.31 12.38 10.89
C VAL A 38 4.52 12.89 10.12
N PHE A 39 4.34 13.30 8.86
CA PHE A 39 5.42 13.86 8.06
C PHE A 39 5.97 15.17 8.65
N GLY A 40 5.09 16.06 9.14
CA GLY A 40 5.49 17.29 9.81
C GLY A 40 6.30 17.03 11.08
N VAL A 41 5.83 16.11 11.94
CA VAL A 41 6.57 15.68 13.14
C VAL A 41 7.93 15.10 12.77
N PHE A 42 7.99 14.29 11.72
CA PHE A 42 9.24 13.69 11.25
C PHE A 42 10.25 14.75 10.78
N ILE A 43 9.82 15.77 10.04
CA ILE A 43 10.69 16.89 9.63
C ILE A 43 11.24 17.62 10.84
N VAL A 44 10.40 17.93 11.83
CA VAL A 44 10.83 18.62 13.06
C VAL A 44 11.88 17.78 13.78
N LEU A 45 11.68 16.47 13.88
CA LEU A 45 12.61 15.55 14.53
C LEU A 45 13.97 15.51 13.82
N ILE A 46 13.99 15.45 12.49
CA ILE A 46 15.22 15.57 11.69
C ILE A 46 15.92 16.91 11.96
N GLY A 47 15.16 18.01 12.01
CA GLY A 47 15.70 19.34 12.30
C GLY A 47 16.39 19.39 13.67
N VAL A 48 15.76 18.85 14.71
CA VAL A 48 16.33 18.78 16.06
C VAL A 48 17.63 17.95 16.07
N ILE A 49 17.64 16.78 15.41
CA ILE A 49 18.86 15.96 15.29
C ILE A 49 19.97 16.72 14.57
N GLY A 50 19.64 17.47 13.52
CA GLY A 50 20.59 18.32 12.80
C GLY A 50 21.21 19.40 13.69
N VAL A 51 20.38 20.12 14.46
CA VAL A 51 20.86 21.15 15.40
C VAL A 51 21.76 20.54 16.48
N ILE A 52 21.35 19.42 17.09
CA ILE A 52 22.17 18.72 18.09
C ILE A 52 23.52 18.30 17.49
N SER A 53 23.52 17.79 16.27
CA SER A 53 24.75 17.38 15.57
C SER A 53 25.71 18.54 15.30
N LEU A 54 25.21 19.77 15.14
CA LEU A 54 26.05 20.96 14.99
C LEU A 54 26.64 21.41 16.33
N VAL A 55 25.87 21.31 17.42
CA VAL A 55 26.33 21.71 18.77
C VAL A 55 27.32 20.71 19.37
N THR A 56 27.16 19.42 19.07
CA THR A 56 27.97 18.33 19.66
C THR A 56 29.15 17.89 18.78
N ASP A 57 29.38 18.56 17.64
CA ASP A 57 30.43 18.22 16.68
C ASP A 57 30.48 16.74 16.27
N ILE A 58 29.31 16.11 16.12
CA ILE A 58 29.23 14.74 15.63
C ILE A 58 29.50 14.73 14.12
N ASN A 59 30.78 14.53 13.76
CA ASN A 59 31.29 14.52 12.40
C ASN A 59 30.50 13.61 11.44
N PHE A 60 30.05 12.44 11.92
CA PHE A 60 29.29 11.50 11.11
C PHE A 60 27.96 12.11 10.63
N ILE A 61 27.14 12.62 11.55
CA ILE A 61 25.83 13.18 11.22
C ILE A 61 26.00 14.47 10.39
N GLN A 62 26.97 15.33 10.73
CA GLN A 62 27.30 16.50 9.92
C GLN A 62 27.69 16.11 8.48
N SER A 63 28.46 15.04 8.29
CA SER A 63 28.83 14.56 6.95
C SER A 63 27.63 14.00 6.18
N MET A 64 26.66 13.37 6.86
CA MET A 64 25.41 12.93 6.24
C MET A 64 24.54 14.10 5.77
N PHE A 65 24.52 15.20 6.52
CA PHE A 65 23.84 16.43 6.11
C PHE A 65 24.56 17.17 4.97
N LYS A 66 25.89 17.24 5.00
CA LYS A 66 26.70 17.88 3.95
C LYS A 66 26.65 17.10 2.63
N ASN A 67 26.66 15.77 2.70
CA ASN A 67 26.55 14.90 1.53
C ASN A 67 25.09 14.56 1.27
N GLY A 68 24.35 15.48 0.65
CA GLY A 68 22.90 15.37 0.41
C GLY A 68 22.43 14.08 -0.28
N TRP A 69 23.31 13.38 -1.01
CA TRP A 69 23.01 12.07 -1.61
C TRP A 69 22.78 10.97 -0.55
N MET A 70 23.49 11.01 0.59
CA MET A 70 23.29 10.06 1.69
C MET A 70 21.95 10.29 2.39
N LEU A 71 21.52 11.56 2.51
CA LEU A 71 20.19 11.91 3.00
C LEU A 71 19.09 11.36 2.09
N ILE A 72 19.27 11.46 0.77
CA ILE A 72 18.31 10.92 -0.21
C ILE A 72 18.23 9.39 -0.11
N LEU A 73 19.36 8.69 0.02
CA LEU A 73 19.37 7.25 0.22
C LEU A 73 18.72 6.84 1.54
N ALA A 74 19.02 7.53 2.64
CA ALA A 74 18.40 7.27 3.93
C ALA A 74 16.88 7.53 3.90
N ALA A 75 16.45 8.65 3.29
CA ALA A 75 15.05 8.97 3.12
C ALA A 75 14.33 7.95 2.23
N THR A 76 14.98 7.46 1.18
CA THR A 76 14.43 6.40 0.31
C THR A 76 14.31 5.08 1.08
N GLY A 77 15.31 4.72 1.89
CA GLY A 77 15.26 3.53 2.75
C GLY A 77 14.13 3.59 3.78
N VAL A 78 13.95 4.74 4.44
CA VAL A 78 12.84 4.98 5.37
C VAL A 78 11.49 4.99 4.64
N ALA A 79 11.41 5.57 3.43
CA ALA A 79 10.20 5.56 2.62
C ALA A 79 9.80 4.14 2.20
N VAL A 80 10.77 3.33 1.74
CA VAL A 80 10.55 1.92 1.41
C VAL A 80 10.13 1.14 2.66
N TRP A 81 10.83 1.32 3.79
CA TRP A 81 10.49 0.67 5.04
C TRP A 81 9.11 1.07 5.55
N THR A 82 8.75 2.35 5.51
CA THR A 82 7.43 2.84 5.89
C THR A 82 6.36 2.39 4.92
N LEU A 83 6.60 2.31 3.61
CA LEU A 83 5.66 1.72 2.65
C LEU A 83 5.43 0.22 2.91
N PHE A 84 6.46 -0.51 3.34
CA PHE A 84 6.33 -1.92 3.72
C PHE A 84 5.83 -2.14 5.16
N SER A 85 5.97 -1.15 6.04
CA SER A 85 5.51 -1.19 7.44
C SER A 85 4.13 -0.57 7.62
N LEU A 86 3.70 0.32 6.71
CA LEU A 86 2.36 0.86 6.67
C LEU A 86 1.44 -0.26 6.23
N LYS A 87 0.57 -0.59 7.17
CA LYS A 87 -0.54 -1.55 7.20
C LYS A 87 -1.58 -1.37 6.08
N TRP A 88 -1.16 -1.02 4.86
CA TRP A 88 -2.07 -0.83 3.71
C TRP A 88 -2.66 -2.15 3.22
N ASP A 89 -2.03 -3.25 3.61
CA ASP A 89 -2.67 -4.54 3.82
C ASP A 89 -1.89 -5.19 4.97
N ASN A 90 -2.54 -5.84 5.92
CA ASN A 90 -1.88 -6.44 7.09
C ASN A 90 -1.12 -7.73 6.70
N LYS A 91 -0.32 -7.66 5.64
CA LYS A 91 0.43 -8.76 5.02
C LYS A 91 1.91 -8.45 5.09
N SER A 92 2.68 -9.41 5.59
CA SER A 92 4.13 -9.38 5.45
C SER A 92 4.51 -9.30 3.97
N PHE A 93 5.64 -8.66 3.67
CA PHE A 93 6.19 -8.56 2.31
C PHE A 93 6.23 -9.92 1.59
N ILE A 94 6.58 -10.97 2.33
CA ILE A 94 6.62 -12.36 1.85
C ILE A 94 5.24 -12.82 1.39
N ASN A 95 4.20 -12.56 2.20
CA ASN A 95 2.82 -12.91 1.85
C ASN A 95 2.34 -12.14 0.61
N TYR A 96 2.72 -10.86 0.47
CA TYR A 96 2.42 -10.07 -0.71
C TYR A 96 3.01 -10.66 -2.00
N VAL A 97 4.29 -11.06 -1.96
CA VAL A 97 4.98 -11.66 -3.12
C VAL A 97 4.36 -13.01 -3.49
N LEU A 98 4.07 -13.85 -2.49
CA LEU A 98 3.42 -15.16 -2.71
C LEU A 98 2.04 -15.00 -3.34
N ASP A 99 1.25 -14.02 -2.90
CA ASP A 99 -0.08 -13.78 -3.47
C ASP A 99 -0.02 -13.17 -4.86
N ARG A 100 0.99 -12.35 -5.17
CA ARG A 100 1.26 -11.91 -6.55
C ARG A 100 1.55 -13.12 -7.45
N GLY A 101 2.35 -14.07 -6.97
CA GLY A 101 2.64 -15.31 -7.68
C GLY A 101 1.40 -16.18 -7.90
N LYS A 102 0.57 -16.36 -6.87
CA LYS A 102 -0.72 -17.06 -6.98
C LYS A 102 -1.64 -16.38 -7.99
N TYR A 103 -1.74 -15.05 -7.95
CA TYR A 103 -2.54 -14.27 -8.88
C TYR A 103 -2.10 -14.50 -10.33
N TYR A 104 -0.80 -14.48 -10.64
CA TYR A 104 -0.32 -14.77 -12.00
C TYR A 104 -0.70 -16.18 -12.47
N LYS A 105 -0.69 -17.16 -11.55
CA LYS A 105 -1.08 -18.54 -11.85
C LYS A 105 -2.60 -18.71 -12.03
N SER A 106 -3.42 -17.90 -11.35
CA SER A 106 -4.88 -18.00 -11.37
C SER A 106 -5.59 -16.93 -12.22
N LYS A 107 -4.86 -15.97 -12.82
CA LYS A 107 -5.43 -14.87 -13.59
C LYS A 107 -6.38 -15.30 -14.73
N ASN A 108 -6.14 -16.48 -15.29
CA ASN A 108 -6.95 -17.06 -16.36
C ASN A 108 -7.90 -18.17 -15.86
N LYS A 109 -8.19 -18.23 -14.57
CA LYS A 109 -9.15 -19.18 -13.99
C LYS A 109 -10.13 -18.44 -13.11
N ARG A 110 -11.42 -18.56 -13.41
CA ARG A 110 -12.49 -17.99 -12.61
C ARG A 110 -13.30 -19.13 -12.01
N TYR A 111 -13.60 -19.03 -10.73
CA TYR A 111 -14.43 -19.99 -10.02
C TYR A 111 -15.68 -19.28 -9.54
N GLU A 112 -16.85 -19.80 -9.91
CA GLU A 112 -18.14 -19.37 -9.36
C GLU A 112 -18.85 -20.61 -8.84
N HIS A 113 -19.31 -20.60 -7.58
CA HIS A 113 -19.94 -21.75 -6.93
C HIS A 113 -19.10 -23.04 -7.00
N GLU A 114 -17.79 -22.92 -6.72
CA GLU A 114 -16.81 -24.03 -6.76
C GLU A 114 -16.57 -24.66 -8.14
N LEU A 115 -17.21 -24.14 -9.19
CA LEU A 115 -17.07 -24.60 -10.56
C LEU A 115 -16.15 -23.67 -11.35
N LEU A 116 -15.29 -24.23 -12.19
CA LEU A 116 -14.48 -23.45 -13.12
C LEU A 116 -15.39 -22.87 -14.22
N VAL A 117 -15.45 -21.56 -14.30
CA VAL A 117 -16.30 -20.83 -15.24
C VAL A 117 -15.43 -20.26 -16.37
N PRO A 118 -15.77 -20.51 -17.64
CA PRO A 118 -15.09 -19.92 -18.78
C PRO A 118 -15.34 -18.41 -18.86
N PHE A 119 -14.41 -17.66 -19.45
CA PHE A 119 -14.61 -16.22 -19.62
C PHE A 119 -15.72 -15.95 -20.64
N TYR A 120 -16.47 -14.86 -20.43
CA TYR A 120 -17.52 -14.44 -21.35
C TYR A 120 -16.95 -14.31 -22.77
N LYS A 121 -17.44 -15.18 -23.69
CA LYS A 121 -17.03 -15.42 -25.10
C LYS A 121 -16.15 -16.65 -25.39
N GLU A 122 -15.75 -17.44 -24.41
CA GLU A 122 -15.08 -18.73 -24.68
C GLU A 122 -16.09 -19.82 -25.10
N CYS A 123 -15.77 -20.58 -26.16
CA CYS A 123 -16.60 -21.70 -26.62
C CYS A 123 -16.52 -22.87 -25.64
N VAL A 124 -17.66 -23.26 -25.06
CA VAL A 124 -17.75 -24.40 -24.15
C VAL A 124 -18.08 -25.66 -24.95
N SER A 125 -17.26 -26.71 -24.83
CA SER A 125 -17.55 -28.03 -25.39
C SER A 125 -18.23 -28.90 -24.32
N TYR A 126 -19.43 -29.40 -24.61
CA TYR A 126 -20.17 -30.27 -23.70
C TYR A 126 -19.93 -31.74 -24.04
N GLU A 127 -19.67 -32.55 -23.03
CA GLU A 127 -19.58 -34.00 -23.18
C GLU A 127 -21.00 -34.60 -23.23
N LYS A 128 -21.36 -35.27 -24.34
CA LYS A 128 -22.65 -35.96 -24.45
C LYS A 128 -22.65 -37.19 -23.55
N LYS A 129 -23.34 -37.14 -22.42
CA LYS A 129 -23.65 -38.34 -21.63
C LYS A 129 -24.58 -39.27 -22.43
N SER A 130 -24.07 -40.43 -22.83
CA SER A 130 -24.89 -41.50 -23.39
C SER A 130 -25.74 -42.11 -22.27
N PHE A 131 -27.06 -41.95 -22.35
CA PHE A 131 -27.99 -42.53 -21.39
C PHE A 131 -28.04 -44.05 -21.60
N GLN A 132 -27.34 -44.82 -20.78
CA GLN A 132 -27.52 -46.27 -20.77
C GLN A 132 -28.83 -46.60 -20.05
N LYS A 133 -29.86 -46.95 -20.83
CA LYS A 133 -31.12 -47.48 -20.34
C LYS A 133 -30.87 -48.87 -19.77
N LYS A 134 -30.75 -49.01 -18.44
CA LYS A 134 -30.78 -50.31 -17.76
C LYS A 134 -32.13 -50.98 -18.09
N ARG A 135 -32.07 -52.16 -18.71
CA ARG A 135 -33.20 -53.08 -18.89
C ARG A 135 -33.43 -53.86 -17.62
#